data_AF-A0AAU9RXX8-F1
#
_entry.id   AF-A0AAU9RXX8-F1
#
_cell.length_a   1.000
_cell.length_b   1.000
_cell.length_c   1.000
_cell.angle_alpha   90.00
_cell.angle_beta   90.00
_cell.angle_gamma   90.00
#
_symmetry.space_group_name_H-M   'P 1'
#
loop_
_entity.id
_entity.type
_entity.pdbx_description
1 polymer ?
#
loop_
_entity_poly.entity_id
_entity_poly.type
_entity_poly.pdbx_seq_one_letter_code
_entity_poly.pdbx_strand_id
1 'polypeptide(L)'
;MIDMGYNVSMMADSTSRWAEALREISGRLAEMPADSGYPAYLAARLASFYERAGKVKCLGGPERTGSVTIVGAVSPPGGDFSDPVTSATLSIVQPCAHLAGFLGSGQETGPEKALPFCKLADFIFQALESFYEQFDPDFIDIRTKAREVLQREDDLNEIVQFLLESS
;
A
#
# COMPACT_ATOMS: atom_id res chain seq x y z
N MET A 1 12.64 -17.39 11.13
CA MET A 1 13.59 -16.78 10.16
C MET A 1 14.03 -15.41 10.62
N ILE A 2 13.11 -14.51 10.97
CA ILE A 2 13.45 -13.19 11.54
C ILE A 2 14.29 -13.31 12.80
N ASP A 3 13.94 -14.22 13.73
CA ASP A 3 14.72 -14.47 14.97
C ASP A 3 16.14 -15.00 14.72
N MET A 4 16.45 -15.41 13.50
CA MET A 4 17.79 -15.81 13.09
C MET A 4 18.63 -14.62 12.59
N GLY A 5 18.04 -13.42 12.47
CA GLY A 5 18.68 -12.22 11.91
C GLY A 5 18.51 -12.05 10.41
N TYR A 6 17.54 -12.73 9.79
CA TYR A 6 17.28 -12.60 8.36
C TYR A 6 16.26 -11.51 8.05
N ASN A 7 16.42 -10.90 6.88
CA ASN A 7 15.42 -10.03 6.25
C ASN A 7 14.50 -10.90 5.39
N VAL A 8 13.20 -10.88 5.69
CA VAL A 8 12.20 -11.76 5.08
C VAL A 8 11.11 -10.92 4.45
N SER A 9 10.60 -11.34 3.29
CA SER A 9 9.39 -10.78 2.70
C SER A 9 8.28 -11.82 2.74
N MET A 10 7.06 -11.38 3.09
CA MET A 10 5.85 -12.19 3.04
C MET A 10 4.88 -11.57 2.05
N MET A 11 4.54 -12.31 1.00
CA MET A 11 3.48 -11.95 0.06
C MET A 11 2.18 -12.61 0.49
N ALA A 12 1.12 -11.81 0.69
CA ALA A 12 -0.20 -12.25 1.07
C ALA A 12 -1.20 -11.95 -0.07
N ASP A 13 -1.47 -12.94 -0.91
CA ASP A 13 -2.40 -12.84 -2.06
C ASP A 13 -3.57 -13.84 -1.89
N SER A 14 -4.80 -13.43 -1.55
CA SER A 14 -5.24 -12.06 -1.22
C SER A 14 -5.83 -11.97 0.19
N THR A 15 -5.62 -10.82 0.84
CA THR A 15 -6.16 -10.56 2.19
C THR A 15 -7.69 -10.39 2.16
N SER A 16 -8.26 -10.04 1.01
CA SER A 16 -9.72 -10.03 0.78
C SER A 16 -10.34 -11.43 0.88
N ARG A 17 -9.71 -12.46 0.30
CA ARG A 17 -10.20 -13.85 0.43
C ARG A 17 -10.13 -14.33 1.88
N TRP A 18 -9.10 -13.93 2.62
CA TRP A 18 -9.01 -14.22 4.06
C TRP A 18 -10.13 -13.54 4.85
N ALA A 19 -10.44 -12.28 4.56
CA ALA A 19 -11.54 -11.56 5.19
C ALA A 19 -12.92 -12.20 4.88
N GLU A 20 -13.14 -12.65 3.64
CA GLU A 20 -14.36 -13.37 3.26
C GLU A 20 -14.51 -14.69 4.03
N ALA A 21 -13.41 -15.43 4.24
CA ALA A 21 -13.42 -16.63 5.06
C ALA A 21 -13.75 -16.31 6.53
N LEU A 22 -13.20 -15.21 7.08
CA LEU A 22 -13.56 -14.74 8.43
C LEU A 22 -15.05 -14.41 8.53
N ARG A 23 -15.62 -13.78 7.51
CA ARG A 23 -17.05 -13.51 7.42
C ARG A 23 -17.89 -14.78 7.42
N GLU A 24 -17.50 -15.79 6.64
CA GLU A 24 -18.22 -17.07 6.60
C GLU A 24 -18.18 -17.80 7.95
N ILE A 25 -17.01 -17.84 8.60
CA ILE A 25 -16.84 -18.47 9.91
C ILE A 25 -17.65 -17.72 10.97
N SER A 26 -17.56 -16.39 11.01
CA SER A 26 -18.32 -15.54 11.93
C SER A 26 -19.82 -15.74 11.78
N GLY A 27 -20.30 -15.84 10.53
CA GLY A 27 -21.71 -16.15 10.23
C GLY A 27 -22.14 -17.54 10.73
N ARG A 28 -21.28 -18.57 10.59
CA ARG A 28 -21.54 -19.92 11.14
C ARG A 28 -21.54 -19.96 12.66
N LEU A 29 -20.76 -19.08 13.29
CA LEU A 29 -20.72 -18.91 14.74
C LEU A 29 -21.88 -18.05 15.27
N ALA A 30 -22.73 -17.54 14.39
CA ALA A 30 -23.84 -16.64 14.72
C ALA A 30 -23.40 -15.39 15.52
N GLU A 31 -22.20 -14.90 15.24
CA GLU A 31 -21.72 -13.64 15.79
C GLU A 31 -22.48 -12.46 15.16
N MET A 32 -22.61 -11.36 15.89
CA MET A 32 -23.25 -10.16 15.34
C MET A 32 -22.36 -9.55 14.24
N PRO A 33 -22.86 -9.44 13.00
CA PRO A 33 -22.11 -8.80 11.93
C PRO A 33 -22.00 -7.29 12.18
N ALA A 34 -20.89 -6.71 11.73
CA ALA A 34 -20.71 -5.27 11.57
C ALA A 34 -20.94 -4.90 10.09
N ASP A 35 -20.10 -4.04 9.53
CA ASP A 35 -20.22 -3.56 8.15
C ASP A 35 -20.11 -4.68 7.12
N SER A 36 -21.00 -4.67 6.11
CA SER A 36 -21.05 -5.61 4.99
C SER A 36 -21.01 -7.10 5.37
N GLY A 37 -21.46 -7.42 6.58
CA GLY A 37 -21.51 -8.78 7.12
C GLY A 37 -20.21 -9.26 7.76
N TYR A 38 -19.14 -8.47 7.76
CA TYR A 38 -17.86 -8.86 8.38
C TYR A 38 -17.94 -8.80 9.91
N PRO A 39 -17.12 -9.59 10.64
CA PRO A 39 -17.04 -9.50 12.08
C PRO A 39 -16.50 -8.14 12.54
N ALA A 40 -16.97 -7.65 13.69
CA ALA A 40 -16.50 -6.40 14.29
C ALA A 40 -14.99 -6.35 14.55
N TYR A 41 -14.35 -7.52 14.69
CA TYR A 41 -12.90 -7.65 14.91
C TYR A 41 -12.06 -7.69 13.63
N LEU A 42 -12.65 -7.54 12.43
CA LEU A 42 -11.91 -7.59 11.15
C LEU A 42 -10.73 -6.61 11.13
N ALA A 43 -11.00 -5.33 11.43
CA ALA A 43 -9.96 -4.30 11.42
C ALA A 43 -8.85 -4.60 12.44
N ALA A 44 -9.21 -5.07 13.64
CA ALA A 44 -8.23 -5.46 14.66
C ALA A 44 -7.38 -6.66 14.23
N ARG A 45 -7.96 -7.64 13.52
CA ARG A 45 -7.22 -8.78 12.96
C ARG A 45 -6.26 -8.36 11.85
N LEU A 46 -6.69 -7.48 10.96
CA LEU A 46 -5.83 -6.90 9.92
C LEU A 46 -4.70 -6.08 10.54
N ALA A 47 -5.00 -5.24 11.53
CA ALA A 47 -4.00 -4.43 12.23
C ALA A 47 -2.96 -5.32 12.88
N SER A 48 -3.41 -6.31 13.67
CA SER A 48 -2.53 -7.29 14.30
C SER A 48 -1.70 -8.07 13.28
N PHE A 49 -2.18 -8.29 12.06
CA PHE A 49 -1.41 -8.97 11.01
C PHE A 49 -0.31 -8.06 10.46
N TYR A 50 -0.64 -6.84 10.05
CA TYR A 50 0.31 -5.90 9.45
C TYR A 50 1.31 -5.31 10.45
N GLU A 51 0.92 -5.09 11.71
CA GLU A 51 1.82 -4.61 12.77
C GLU A 51 2.91 -5.61 13.15
N ARG A 52 2.81 -6.87 12.72
CA ARG A 52 3.90 -7.85 12.85
C ARG A 52 5.03 -7.59 11.86
N ALA A 53 4.77 -6.80 10.82
CA ALA A 53 5.82 -6.33 9.90
C ALA A 53 6.70 -5.30 10.60
N GLY A 54 8.00 -5.31 10.30
CA GLY A 54 8.94 -4.34 10.86
C GLY A 54 10.36 -4.87 10.97
N LYS A 55 11.27 -3.96 11.31
CA LYS A 55 12.66 -4.28 11.65
C LYS A 55 12.77 -4.43 13.17
N VAL A 56 13.30 -5.55 13.62
CA VAL A 56 13.39 -5.88 15.05
C VAL A 56 14.80 -6.32 15.41
N LYS A 57 15.20 -5.99 16.64
CA LYS A 57 16.39 -6.58 17.26
C LYS A 57 15.99 -7.92 17.87
N CYS A 58 16.61 -9.00 17.40
CA CYS A 58 16.31 -10.34 17.84
C CYS A 58 16.75 -10.55 19.29
N LEU A 59 15.97 -11.35 20.02
CA LEU A 59 16.32 -11.75 21.39
C LEU A 59 17.45 -12.78 21.39
N GLY A 60 18.21 -12.81 22.49
CA GLY A 60 19.32 -13.73 22.71
C GLY A 60 20.65 -13.27 22.11
N GLY A 61 21.70 -14.05 22.37
CA GLY A 61 23.03 -13.84 21.78
C GLY A 61 23.24 -14.72 20.54
N PRO A 62 24.04 -14.29 19.54
CA PRO A 62 24.62 -12.95 19.37
C PRO A 62 23.56 -11.89 19.05
N GLU A 63 23.92 -10.60 19.20
CA GLU A 63 23.06 -9.50 18.77
C GLU A 63 22.80 -9.63 17.26
N ARG A 64 21.52 -9.75 16.91
CA ARG A 64 21.07 -9.93 15.54
C ARG A 64 19.92 -8.98 15.28
N THR A 65 19.86 -8.48 14.06
CA THR A 65 18.75 -7.66 13.58
C THR A 65 18.12 -8.39 12.43
N GLY A 66 16.79 -8.53 12.45
CA GLY A 66 16.03 -9.08 11.34
C GLY A 66 14.95 -8.10 10.91
N SER A 67 14.38 -8.32 9.72
CA SER A 67 13.22 -7.58 9.26
C SER A 67 12.20 -8.49 8.62
N VAL A 68 10.95 -8.07 8.70
CA VAL A 68 9.86 -8.66 7.93
C VAL A 68 9.07 -7.58 7.21
N THR A 69 8.98 -7.71 5.90
CA THR A 69 8.19 -6.84 5.03
C THR A 69 6.99 -7.63 4.54
N ILE A 70 5.79 -7.17 4.86
CA ILE A 70 4.55 -7.79 4.38
C ILE A 70 4.06 -6.99 3.17
N VAL A 71 3.79 -7.69 2.07
CA VAL A 71 3.16 -7.14 0.86
C VAL A 71 1.83 -7.87 0.67
N GLY A 72 0.72 -7.17 0.85
CA GLY A 72 -0.62 -7.76 0.72
C GLY A 72 -1.36 -7.24 -0.50
N ALA A 73 -2.01 -8.14 -1.23
CA ALA A 73 -2.94 -7.80 -2.29
C ALA A 73 -4.38 -7.74 -1.73
N VAL A 74 -5.07 -6.63 -2.00
CA VAL A 74 -6.48 -6.41 -1.65
C VAL A 74 -7.28 -6.29 -2.95
N SER A 75 -8.37 -7.03 -3.06
CA SER A 75 -9.24 -7.07 -4.23
C SER A 75 -10.66 -6.68 -3.83
N PRO A 76 -11.00 -5.38 -3.82
CA PRO A 76 -12.37 -4.95 -3.58
C PRO A 76 -13.32 -5.43 -4.69
N PRO A 77 -14.57 -5.79 -4.36
CA PRO A 77 -15.57 -6.10 -5.37
C PRO A 77 -15.82 -4.86 -6.24
N GLY A 78 -15.58 -4.98 -7.55
CA GLY A 78 -15.82 -3.90 -8.51
C GLY A 78 -14.89 -2.68 -8.39
N GLY A 79 -13.77 -2.78 -7.66
CA GLY A 79 -12.86 -1.64 -7.48
C GLY A 79 -13.35 -0.61 -6.44
N ASP A 80 -14.36 -0.96 -5.63
CA ASP A 80 -14.91 -0.06 -4.62
C ASP A 80 -14.00 0.06 -3.39
N PHE A 81 -13.37 1.22 -3.24
CA PHE A 81 -12.51 1.54 -2.09
C PHE A 81 -13.27 1.71 -0.78
N SER A 82 -14.60 1.82 -0.82
CA SER A 82 -15.45 1.88 0.37
C SER A 82 -15.70 0.51 1.02
N ASP A 83 -15.30 -0.59 0.36
CA ASP A 83 -15.35 -1.93 0.95
C ASP A 83 -14.60 -1.96 2.29
N PRO A 84 -15.17 -2.56 3.36
CA PRO A 84 -14.58 -2.53 4.69
C PRO A 84 -13.20 -3.18 4.77
N VAL A 85 -12.86 -4.16 3.92
CA VAL A 85 -11.51 -4.75 3.88
C VAL A 85 -10.52 -3.74 3.30
N THR A 86 -10.91 -3.05 2.22
CA THR A 86 -10.09 -2.01 1.60
C THR A 86 -9.91 -0.84 2.54
N SER A 87 -10.99 -0.28 3.08
CA SER A 87 -10.96 0.84 4.02
C SER A 87 -10.13 0.53 5.28
N ALA A 88 -10.30 -0.65 5.87
CA ALA A 88 -9.48 -1.08 7.01
C ALA A 88 -8.00 -1.25 6.63
N THR A 89 -7.70 -1.85 5.47
CA THR A 89 -6.31 -2.03 5.04
C THR A 89 -5.63 -0.68 4.76
N LEU A 90 -6.34 0.28 4.17
CA LEU A 90 -5.83 1.62 3.90
C LEU A 90 -5.55 2.43 5.18
N SER A 91 -6.36 2.24 6.23
CA SER A 91 -6.12 2.92 7.50
C SER A 91 -4.92 2.37 8.27
N ILE A 92 -4.59 1.08 8.07
CA ILE A 92 -3.46 0.41 8.71
C ILE A 92 -2.17 0.60 7.90
N VAL A 93 -2.23 0.40 6.59
CA VAL A 93 -1.07 0.39 5.70
C VAL A 93 -1.07 1.65 4.84
N GLN A 94 -0.38 2.69 5.32
CA GLN A 94 -0.30 3.99 4.64
C GLN A 94 0.18 3.93 3.17
N PRO A 95 1.11 3.03 2.75
CA PRO A 95 1.48 2.90 1.34
C PRO A 95 0.43 2.23 0.43
N CYS A 96 -0.63 1.58 0.94
CA CYS A 96 -1.49 0.73 0.09
C CYS A 96 -2.43 1.50 -0.85
N ALA A 97 -2.71 2.79 -0.59
CA ALA A 97 -3.75 3.54 -1.31
C ALA A 97 -3.51 3.70 -2.83
N HIS A 98 -2.26 3.68 -3.28
CA HIS A 98 -1.91 4.17 -4.61
C HIS A 98 -1.64 3.09 -5.66
N LEU A 99 -1.52 1.81 -5.28
CA LEU A 99 -1.26 0.73 -6.25
C LEU A 99 -2.54 0.18 -6.91
N ALA A 100 -3.69 0.26 -6.23
CA ALA A 100 -4.94 -0.32 -6.73
C ALA A 100 -5.54 0.43 -7.93
N GLY A 101 -5.34 1.75 -8.03
CA GLY A 101 -5.73 2.52 -9.22
C GLY A 101 -4.91 2.18 -10.48
N PHE A 102 -3.75 1.53 -10.32
CA PHE A 102 -2.76 1.33 -11.38
C PHE A 102 -3.05 0.09 -12.27
N LEU A 103 -3.52 -1.00 -11.65
CA LEU A 103 -3.64 -2.32 -12.31
C LEU A 103 -5.04 -2.64 -12.86
N GLY A 104 -6.09 -1.94 -12.42
CA GLY A 104 -7.48 -2.26 -12.79
C GLY A 104 -7.87 -1.86 -14.23
N SER A 105 -7.18 -0.90 -14.82
CA SER A 105 -7.30 -0.57 -16.24
C SER A 105 -6.14 -1.23 -16.97
N GLY A 106 -6.40 -2.30 -17.73
CA GLY A 106 -5.42 -3.06 -18.52
C GLY A 106 -4.74 -2.29 -19.66
N GLN A 107 -4.42 -1.02 -19.43
CA GLN A 107 -3.58 -0.19 -20.26
C GLN A 107 -2.22 -0.05 -19.57
N GLU A 108 -1.21 -0.23 -20.41
CA GLU A 108 0.22 -0.13 -20.15
C GLU A 108 0.58 1.11 -19.29
N THR A 109 1.80 1.07 -18.73
CA THR A 109 2.50 2.16 -18.05
C THR A 109 2.56 3.43 -18.91
N GLY A 110 1.46 4.17 -18.98
CA GLY A 110 1.37 5.49 -19.60
C GLY A 110 1.81 6.61 -18.66
N PRO A 111 2.21 7.78 -19.19
CA PRO A 111 2.67 8.93 -18.40
C PRO A 111 1.59 9.46 -17.45
N GLU A 112 0.31 9.35 -17.85
CA GLU A 112 -0.88 9.69 -17.05
C GLU A 112 -1.02 8.90 -15.73
N LYS A 113 -0.30 7.79 -15.57
CA LYS A 113 -0.29 6.97 -14.34
C LYS A 113 0.94 7.20 -13.45
N ALA A 114 1.85 8.10 -13.82
CA ALA A 114 3.12 8.30 -13.12
C ALA A 114 2.97 9.06 -11.79
N LEU A 115 2.05 10.03 -11.70
CA LEU A 115 1.84 10.82 -10.47
C LEU A 115 1.27 10.03 -9.28
N PRO A 116 0.29 9.12 -9.44
CA PRO A 116 -0.12 8.21 -8.37
C PRO A 116 1.05 7.37 -7.83
N PHE A 117 1.95 6.92 -8.70
CA PHE A 117 3.17 6.20 -8.31
C PHE A 117 4.16 7.12 -7.55
N CYS A 118 4.30 8.38 -7.95
CA CYS A 118 5.11 9.37 -7.22
C CYS A 118 4.60 9.63 -5.79
N LYS A 119 3.27 9.65 -5.58
CA LYS A 119 2.68 9.82 -4.24
C LYS A 119 2.95 8.63 -3.32
N LEU A 120 2.90 7.41 -3.85
CA LEU A 120 3.32 6.20 -3.13
C LEU A 120 4.80 6.29 -2.72
N ALA A 121 5.62 6.68 -3.68
CA ALA A 121 7.04 6.85 -3.50
C ALA A 121 7.34 7.87 -2.39
N ASP A 122 6.64 9.01 -2.32
CA ASP A 122 6.91 10.07 -1.33
C ASP A 122 6.93 9.57 0.12
N PHE A 123 5.94 8.78 0.53
CA PHE A 123 5.86 8.29 1.90
C PHE A 123 7.06 7.39 2.26
N ILE A 124 7.45 6.51 1.33
CA ILE A 124 8.58 5.60 1.53
C ILE A 124 9.91 6.37 1.47
N PHE A 125 10.05 7.27 0.51
CA PHE A 125 11.28 8.04 0.32
C PHE A 125 11.52 9.05 1.42
N GLN A 126 10.48 9.61 2.06
CA GLN A 126 10.66 10.46 3.24
C GLN A 126 11.33 9.67 4.39
N ALA A 127 10.96 8.41 4.58
CA ALA A 127 11.60 7.55 5.57
C ALA A 127 13.01 7.07 5.16
N LEU A 128 13.30 7.03 3.85
CA LEU A 128 14.56 6.56 3.29
C LEU A 128 15.51 7.69 2.87
N GLU A 129 15.14 8.95 3.05
CA GLU A 129 15.90 10.11 2.57
C GLU A 129 17.36 10.07 3.04
N SER A 130 17.55 9.92 4.35
CA SER A 130 18.89 9.77 4.96
C SER A 130 19.70 8.58 4.45
N PHE A 131 19.06 7.51 3.97
CA PHE A 131 19.74 6.38 3.35
C PHE A 131 20.20 6.72 1.92
N TYR A 132 19.35 7.41 1.15
CA TYR A 132 19.68 7.82 -0.20
C TYR A 132 20.70 8.96 -0.22
N GLU A 133 20.66 9.93 0.70
CA GLU A 133 21.68 10.99 0.81
C GLU A 133 23.10 10.42 0.99
N GLN A 134 23.24 9.31 1.71
CA GLN A 134 24.52 8.65 1.91
C GLN A 134 25.03 7.93 0.65
N PHE A 135 24.12 7.43 -0.17
CA PHE A 135 24.45 6.61 -1.33
C PHE A 135 24.60 7.43 -2.61
N ASP A 136 23.70 8.38 -2.83
CA ASP A 136 23.64 9.28 -3.97
C ASP A 136 22.98 10.61 -3.56
N PRO A 137 23.79 11.65 -3.27
CA PRO A 137 23.28 12.97 -2.89
C PRO A 137 22.41 13.63 -3.97
N ASP A 138 22.64 13.33 -5.24
CA ASP A 138 21.91 13.95 -6.36
C ASP A 138 20.54 13.29 -6.58
N PHE A 139 20.29 12.12 -5.98
CA PHE A 139 19.05 11.35 -6.17
C PHE A 139 17.80 12.14 -5.78
N ILE A 140 17.86 12.88 -4.66
CA ILE A 140 16.73 13.67 -4.16
C ILE A 140 16.41 14.80 -5.13
N ASP A 141 17.42 15.48 -5.65
CA ASP A 141 17.27 16.57 -6.60
C ASP A 141 16.69 16.09 -7.93
N ILE A 142 17.21 14.98 -8.46
CA ILE A 142 16.74 14.38 -9.71
C ILE A 142 15.28 13.94 -9.57
N ARG A 143 14.94 13.28 -8.45
CA ARG A 143 13.57 12.85 -8.15
C ARG A 143 12.61 14.02 -8.04
N THR A 144 13.03 15.09 -7.38
CA THR A 144 12.22 16.31 -7.22
C THR A 144 11.96 16.94 -8.60
N LYS A 145 12.99 17.08 -9.44
CA LYS A 145 12.82 17.57 -10.82
C LYS A 145 11.92 16.68 -11.67
N ALA A 146 12.08 15.36 -11.59
CA ALA A 146 11.24 14.42 -12.33
C ALA A 146 9.76 14.54 -11.91
N ARG A 147 9.50 14.72 -10.61
CA ARG A 147 8.14 14.98 -10.10
C ARG A 147 7.58 16.29 -10.61
N GLU A 148 8.35 17.37 -10.61
CA GLU A 148 7.91 18.67 -11.12
C GLU A 148 7.53 18.60 -12.60
N VAL A 149 8.29 17.84 -13.40
CA VAL A 149 7.98 17.61 -14.82
C VAL A 149 6.65 16.86 -14.97
N LEU A 150 6.45 15.79 -14.21
CA LEU A 150 5.19 15.01 -14.25
C LEU A 150 3.99 15.82 -13.78
N GLN A 151 4.15 16.64 -12.73
CA GLN A 151 3.07 17.50 -12.24
C GLN A 151 2.66 18.52 -13.31
N ARG A 152 3.66 19.09 -14.00
CA ARG A 152 3.42 20.05 -15.07
C ARG A 152 2.71 19.44 -16.27
N GLU A 153 3.00 18.18 -16.60
CA GLU A 153 2.32 17.43 -17.65
C GLU A 153 0.82 17.26 -17.34
N ASP A 154 0.48 16.93 -16.10
CA ASP A 154 -0.91 16.74 -15.64
C ASP A 154 -1.70 18.05 -15.69
N ASP A 155 -1.11 19.15 -15.19
CA ASP A 155 -1.70 20.49 -15.26
C ASP A 155 -1.95 20.91 -16.73
N LEU A 156 -1.04 20.55 -17.65
CA LEU A 156 -1.17 20.80 -19.09
C LEU A 156 -2.32 19.99 -19.72
N ASN A 157 -2.44 18.72 -19.36
CA ASN A 157 -3.50 17.84 -19.86
C ASN A 157 -4.88 18.33 -19.43
N GLU A 158 -5.01 18.81 -18.18
CA GLU A 158 -6.26 19.37 -17.67
C GLU A 158 -6.70 20.60 -18.50
N ILE A 159 -5.76 21.51 -18.79
CA ILE A 159 -6.01 22.69 -19.64
C ILE A 159 -6.44 22.29 -21.04
N VAL A 160 -5.78 21.30 -21.66
CA VAL A 160 -6.14 20.82 -23.00
C VAL A 160 -7.55 20.26 -23.02
N GLN A 161 -7.94 19.50 -21.99
CA GLN A 161 -9.28 18.94 -21.87
C GLN A 161 -10.34 20.05 -21.76
N PHE A 162 -10.11 21.07 -20.93
CA PHE A 162 -11.02 22.22 -20.81
C PHE A 162 -11.24 22.95 -22.14
N LEU A 163 -10.18 23.10 -22.96
CA LEU A 163 -10.27 23.75 -24.27
C LEU A 163 -11.06 22.92 -25.29
N LEU A 164 -10.93 21.59 -25.24
CA LEU A 164 -11.66 20.66 -26.11
C LEU A 164 -13.15 20.57 -25.75
N GLU A 165 -13.50 20.67 -24.47
CA GLU A 165 -14.91 20.67 -24.01
C GLU A 165 -15.60 22.03 -24.26
N SER A 166 -14.83 23.10 -24.46
CA SER A 166 -15.34 24.46 -24.71
C SER A 166 -15.53 24.79 -26.21
N SER A 167 -15.17 23.88 -27.12
CA SER A 167 -15.32 24.02 -28.59
C SER A 167 -16.43 23.13 -29.15
#